data_AF-A0A0K8T6P0-F1
#
_entry.id   AF-A0A0K8T6P0-F1
#
_cell.length_a   1.000
_cell.length_b   1.000
_cell.length_c   1.000
_cell.angle_alpha   90.00
_cell.angle_beta   90.00
_cell.angle_gamma   90.00
#
_symmetry.space_group_name_H-M   'P 1'
#
loop_
_entity.id
_entity.type
_entity.pdbx_description
1 polymer ?
#
loop_
_entity_poly.entity_id
_entity_poly.type
_entity_poly.pdbx_seq_one_letter_code
_entity_poly.pdbx_strand_id
1 'polypeptide(L)'
;MPALLLFGRKWLAGTDDMVFPAIIELFIRILWMSLIGVATCRYFNLTYECSAGGELVRAYLVGKLAILGLVSILLLVIMNRSAQGAICDVYSRRHVPKLIAIK
;
A
#
# COMPACT_ATOMS: atom_id res chain seq x y z
N MET A 1 3.98 -28.79 -1.73
CA MET A 1 3.24 -27.83 -2.59
C MET A 1 4.16 -27.45 -3.75
N PRO A 2 3.69 -27.43 -4.99
CA PRO A 2 4.55 -27.20 -6.15
C PRO A 2 5.09 -25.77 -6.13
N ALA A 3 6.40 -25.61 -6.34
CA ALA A 3 7.04 -24.31 -6.42
C ALA A 3 6.92 -23.77 -7.86
N LEU A 4 6.52 -22.50 -8.01
CA LEU A 4 6.53 -21.82 -9.29
C LEU A 4 7.98 -21.46 -9.65
N LEU A 5 8.42 -21.74 -10.87
CA LEU A 5 9.74 -21.33 -11.36
C LEU A 5 9.55 -20.10 -12.25
N LEU A 6 9.90 -18.93 -11.72
CA LEU A 6 9.87 -17.65 -12.42
C LEU A 6 11.25 -16.98 -12.27
N PHE A 7 11.76 -16.43 -13.36
CA PHE A 7 13.06 -15.77 -13.42
C PHE A 7 14.23 -16.63 -12.89
N GLY A 8 14.20 -17.94 -13.15
CA GLY A 8 15.27 -18.86 -12.71
C GLY A 8 15.30 -19.14 -11.20
N ARG A 9 14.30 -18.67 -10.44
CA ARG A 9 14.19 -18.88 -9.00
C ARG A 9 12.96 -19.74 -8.67
N LYS A 10 13.09 -20.63 -7.67
CA LYS A 10 11.95 -21.36 -7.09
C LYS A 10 11.19 -20.47 -6.12
N TRP A 11 9.93 -20.20 -6.43
CA TRP A 11 8.98 -19.48 -5.60
C TRP A 11 8.08 -20.51 -4.90
N LEU A 12 8.11 -20.54 -3.57
CA LEU A 12 7.22 -21.40 -2.79
C LEU A 12 5.83 -20.76 -2.76
N ALA A 13 4.85 -21.45 -3.37
CA ALA A 13 3.45 -21.09 -3.28
C ALA A 13 3.05 -21.03 -1.79
N GLY A 14 2.69 -19.86 -1.31
CA GLY A 14 2.28 -19.60 0.07
C GLY A 14 3.08 -18.54 0.85
N THR A 15 4.35 -18.26 0.53
CA THR A 15 5.13 -17.21 1.25
C THR A 15 5.53 -16.03 0.36
N ASP A 16 5.76 -16.28 -0.93
CA ASP A 16 6.15 -15.23 -1.88
C ASP A 16 4.97 -14.74 -2.75
N ASP A 17 3.81 -15.40 -2.65
CA ASP A 17 2.58 -15.07 -3.39
C ASP A 17 1.96 -13.74 -2.98
N MET A 18 2.43 -13.08 -1.91
CA MET A 18 1.93 -11.77 -1.50
C MET A 18 2.56 -10.61 -2.26
N VAL A 19 3.66 -10.82 -2.99
CA VAL A 19 4.34 -9.73 -3.72
C VAL A 19 3.52 -9.27 -4.92
N PHE A 20 3.01 -10.20 -5.73
CA PHE A 20 2.22 -9.86 -6.92
C PHE A 20 0.89 -9.15 -6.58
N PRO A 21 0.07 -9.65 -5.62
CA PRO A 21 -1.11 -8.95 -5.15
C PRO A 21 -0.77 -7.59 -4.54
N ALA A 22 0.32 -7.47 -3.77
CA ALA A 22 0.72 -6.20 -3.18
C ALA A 22 1.15 -5.16 -4.22
N ILE A 23 1.82 -5.56 -5.31
CA ILE A 23 2.16 -4.66 -6.43
C ILE A 23 0.89 -4.12 -7.10
N ILE A 24 -0.08 -5.00 -7.40
CA ILE A 24 -1.35 -4.61 -8.02
C ILE A 24 -2.13 -3.68 -7.08
N GLU A 25 -2.21 -4.03 -5.80
CA GLU A 25 -2.86 -3.22 -4.78
C GLU A 25 -2.22 -1.84 -4.66
N LEU A 26 -0.87 -1.78 -4.65
CA LEU A 26 -0.14 -0.52 -4.60
C LEU A 26 -0.41 0.34 -5.84
N PHE A 27 -0.45 -0.26 -7.04
CA PHE A 27 -0.75 0.46 -8.28
C PHE A 27 -2.15 1.11 -8.23
N ILE A 28 -3.16 0.33 -7.84
CA ILE A 28 -4.54 0.83 -7.68
C ILE A 28 -4.58 1.96 -6.64
N ARG A 29 -3.85 1.82 -5.53
CA ARG A 29 -3.78 2.85 -4.49
C ARG A 29 -3.09 4.12 -4.98
N ILE A 30 -2.00 4.03 -5.73
CA ILE A 30 -1.32 5.20 -6.33
C ILE A 30 -2.25 5.92 -7.31
N LEU A 31 -2.99 5.17 -8.14
CA LEU A 31 -3.99 5.74 -9.03
C LEU A 31 -5.09 6.46 -8.24
N TRP A 32 -5.58 5.87 -7.16
CA TRP A 32 -6.59 6.52 -6.32
C TRP A 32 -6.03 7.75 -5.59
N MET A 33 -4.76 7.70 -5.17
CA MET A 33 -4.05 8.83 -4.57
C MET A 33 -3.94 10.00 -5.54
N SER A 34 -3.62 9.73 -6.82
CA SER A 34 -3.49 10.78 -7.83
C SER A 34 -4.84 11.41 -8.14
N LEU A 35 -5.91 10.62 -8.27
CA LEU A 35 -7.27 11.15 -8.49
C LEU A 35 -7.74 12.05 -7.34
N ILE A 36 -7.60 11.59 -6.09
CA ILE A 36 -7.96 12.38 -4.91
C ILE A 36 -7.03 13.59 -4.76
N GLY A 37 -5.75 13.44 -5.06
CA GLY A 37 -4.77 14.54 -5.02
C GLY A 37 -5.14 15.65 -6.00
N VAL A 38 -5.46 15.31 -7.25
CA VAL A 38 -5.91 16.27 -8.25
C VAL A 38 -7.22 16.94 -7.84
N ALA A 39 -8.20 16.16 -7.35
CA ALA A 39 -9.45 16.70 -6.84
C ALA A 39 -9.23 17.67 -5.68
N THR A 40 -8.34 17.33 -4.75
CA THR A 40 -7.98 18.20 -3.62
C THR A 40 -7.32 19.48 -4.15
N CYS A 41 -6.29 19.40 -4.99
CA CYS A 41 -5.63 20.60 -5.52
C CYS A 41 -6.58 21.54 -6.28
N ARG A 42 -7.61 21.02 -6.95
CA ARG A 42 -8.56 21.83 -7.72
C ARG A 42 -9.68 22.38 -6.84
N TYR A 43 -10.29 21.58 -5.98
CA TYR A 43 -11.51 21.94 -5.25
C TYR A 43 -11.26 22.45 -3.83
N PHE A 44 -10.07 22.29 -3.28
CA PHE A 44 -9.77 22.72 -1.90
C PHE A 44 -9.93 24.24 -1.72
N ASN A 45 -9.55 25.04 -2.73
CA ASN A 45 -9.74 26.49 -2.69
C ASN A 45 -11.23 26.89 -2.76
N LEU A 46 -12.02 26.23 -3.62
CA LEU A 46 -13.47 26.46 -3.71
C LEU A 46 -14.19 26.12 -2.41
N THR A 47 -13.63 25.21 -1.61
CA THR A 47 -14.23 24.81 -0.34
C THR A 47 -14.17 25.92 0.72
N TYR A 48 -13.30 26.92 0.57
CA TYR A 48 -13.28 28.10 1.45
C TYR A 48 -14.40 29.10 1.14
N GLU A 49 -14.95 29.08 -0.07
CA GLU A 49 -16.03 29.98 -0.49
C GLU A 49 -17.41 29.48 -0.04
N CYS A 50 -17.51 28.22 0.41
CA CYS A 50 -18.75 27.65 0.93
C CYS A 50 -19.09 28.24 2.31
N SER A 51 -20.26 28.88 2.40
CA SER A 51 -20.79 29.46 3.64
C SER A 51 -21.13 28.44 4.73
N ALA A 52 -21.37 27.18 4.36
CA ALA A 52 -21.58 26.08 5.30
C ALA A 52 -21.04 24.75 4.74
N GLY A 53 -20.51 23.90 5.62
CA GLY A 53 -20.13 22.51 5.30
C GLY A 53 -18.76 22.30 4.63
N GLY A 54 -18.06 23.38 4.24
CA GLY A 54 -16.74 23.27 3.60
C GLY A 54 -15.66 22.65 4.51
N GLU A 55 -15.74 22.86 5.82
CA GLU A 55 -14.79 22.30 6.78
C GLU A 55 -14.79 20.77 6.79
N LEU A 56 -15.97 20.14 6.75
CA LEU A 56 -16.12 18.68 6.72
C LEU A 56 -15.51 18.10 5.44
N VAL A 57 -15.72 18.76 4.30
CA VAL A 57 -15.18 18.33 3.01
C VAL A 57 -13.65 18.44 3.01
N ARG A 58 -13.08 19.51 3.58
CA ARG A 58 -11.62 19.67 3.72
C ARG A 58 -11.02 18.60 4.63
N ALA A 59 -11.63 18.37 5.80
CA ALA A 59 -11.20 17.34 6.72
C ALA A 59 -11.26 15.94 6.08
N TYR A 60 -12.32 15.66 5.31
CA TYR A 60 -12.45 14.42 4.55
C TYR A 60 -11.36 14.28 3.49
N LEU A 61 -11.13 15.29 2.64
CA LEU A 61 -10.12 15.23 1.57
C LEU A 61 -8.71 15.02 2.13
N VAL A 62 -8.34 15.79 3.17
CA VAL A 62 -7.03 15.68 3.82
C VAL A 62 -6.89 14.35 4.55
N GLY A 63 -7.91 13.95 5.32
CA GLY A 63 -7.92 12.68 6.04
C GLY A 63 -7.81 11.49 5.10
N LYS A 64 -8.52 11.53 3.96
CA LYS A 64 -8.44 10.48 2.94
C LYS A 64 -7.02 10.38 2.38
N LEU A 65 -6.40 11.50 1.99
CA LEU A 65 -5.02 11.50 1.50
C LEU A 65 -4.04 10.96 2.55
N ALA A 66 -4.18 11.37 3.82
CA ALA A 66 -3.32 10.92 4.90
C ALA A 66 -3.41 9.40 5.13
N ILE A 67 -4.63 8.86 5.26
CA ILE A 67 -4.85 7.42 5.45
C ILE A 67 -4.31 6.64 4.26
N LEU A 68 -4.58 7.11 3.05
CA LEU A 68 -4.14 6.42 1.84
C LEU A 68 -2.60 6.44 1.70
N GLY A 69 -1.94 7.54 2.08
CA GLY A 69 -0.49 7.63 2.18
C GLY A 69 0.10 6.67 3.20
N LEU A 70 -0.45 6.65 4.42
CA LEU A 70 0.00 5.76 5.49
C LEU A 70 -0.09 4.29 5.08
N VAL A 71 -1.22 3.87 4.54
CA VAL A 71 -1.42 2.49 4.09
C VAL A 71 -0.49 2.11 2.93
N SER A 72 -0.25 3.03 1.99
CA SER A 72 0.71 2.79 0.89
C SER A 72 2.14 2.63 1.40
N ILE A 73 2.57 3.42 2.39
CA ILE A 73 3.88 3.27 3.03
C ILE A 73 3.99 1.92 3.74
N LEU A 74 2.96 1.52 4.49
CA LEU A 74 2.93 0.21 5.16
C LEU A 74 3.04 -0.94 4.14
N LEU A 75 2.34 -0.85 3.01
CA LEU A 75 2.45 -1.82 1.92
C LEU A 75 3.85 -1.86 1.33
N LEU A 76 4.49 -0.71 1.11
CA LEU A 76 5.89 -0.66 0.65
C LEU A 76 6.85 -1.33 1.64
N VAL A 77 6.65 -1.12 2.95
CA VAL A 77 7.44 -1.78 3.99
C VAL A 77 7.23 -3.30 3.95
N ILE A 78 5.98 -3.76 3.86
CA ILE A 78 5.65 -5.19 3.76
C ILE A 78 6.25 -5.80 2.49
N MET A 79 6.11 -5.13 1.35
CA MET A 79 6.68 -5.56 0.07
C MET A 79 8.20 -5.65 0.14
N ASN A 80 8.88 -4.64 0.68
CA ASN A 80 10.33 -4.64 0.82
C ASN A 80 10.80 -5.78 1.73
N ARG A 81 10.13 -6.00 2.87
CA ARG A 81 10.44 -7.11 3.78
C ARG A 81 10.09 -8.49 3.20
N SER A 82 9.08 -8.58 2.34
CA SER A 82 8.71 -9.80 1.63
C SER A 82 9.67 -10.13 0.49
N ALA A 83 10.16 -9.10 -0.22
CA ALA A 83 11.15 -9.22 -1.29
C ALA A 83 12.57 -9.49 -0.76
N GLN A 84 12.89 -9.07 0.46
CA GLN A 84 14.17 -9.37 1.11
C GLN A 84 14.22 -10.84 1.58
N GLY A 85 15.06 -11.61 0.90
CA GLY A 85 15.49 -12.94 1.33
C GLY A 85 15.68 -13.88 0.15
N ALA A 86 16.87 -14.45 0.01
CA ALA A 86 17.07 -15.72 -0.68
C ALA A 86 16.47 -16.86 0.17
N ILE A 87 16.06 -17.94 -0.48
CA ILE A 87 15.32 -19.10 0.09
C ILE A 87 15.93 -19.67 1.39
N CYS A 88 17.21 -19.42 1.67
CA CYS A 88 17.95 -20.03 2.79
C CYS A 88 18.11 -19.15 4.04
N ASP A 89 17.73 -17.87 4.02
CA ASP A 89 17.96 -16.98 5.18
C ASP A 89 16.71 -16.84 6.05
N VAL A 90 16.47 -17.88 6.87
CA VAL A 90 15.36 -17.98 7.82
C VAL A 90 15.39 -16.86 8.87
N TYR A 91 16.57 -16.25 9.11
CA TYR A 91 16.75 -15.25 10.16
C TYR A 91 16.12 -13.90 9.78
N SER A 92 16.17 -13.53 8.50
CA SER A 92 15.66 -12.24 8.01
C SER A 92 14.12 -12.17 7.98
N ARG A 93 13.42 -13.30 7.77
CA ARG A 93 11.94 -13.36 7.70
C ARG A 93 11.20 -13.48 9.03
N ARG A 94 11.88 -13.52 10.19
CA ARG A 94 11.25 -13.76 11.50
C ARG A 94 10.15 -12.73 11.88
N HIS A 95 10.20 -11.53 11.29
CA HIS A 95 9.26 -10.44 11.61
C HIS A 95 8.06 -10.37 10.66
N VAL A 96 8.12 -11.03 9.51
CA VAL A 96 7.04 -11.06 8.51
C VAL A 96 5.74 -11.69 9.05
N PRO A 97 5.75 -12.88 9.70
CA PRO A 97 4.51 -13.46 10.24
C PRO A 97 3.90 -12.63 11.37
N LYS A 98 4.71 -11.88 12.14
CA LYS A 98 4.21 -10.97 13.17
C LYS A 98 3.52 -9.73 12.58
N LEU A 99 4.03 -9.20 11.47
CA LEU A 99 3.38 -8.08 10.78
C LEU A 99 2.06 -8.48 10.13
N ILE A 100 1.97 -9.70 9.60
CA ILE A 100 0.74 -10.24 8.99
C ILE A 100 -0.33 -10.52 10.05
N ALA A 101 0.04 -10.96 11.25
CA ALA A 101 -0.91 -11.21 12.34
C ALA A 101 -1.51 -9.93 12.96
N ILE A 102 -0.91 -8.76 12.69
CA ILE A 102 -1.34 -7.46 13.20
C ILE A 102 -2.15 -6.68 12.14
N LYS A 103 -2.16 -7.14 10.89
CA LYS A 103 -3.01 -6.59 9.83
C LYS A 103 -4.47 -7.02 10.03
#